data_AF-A0A183M6G6-F1
#
_entry.id   AF-A0A183M6G6-F1
#
_cell.length_a   1.000
_cell.length_b   1.000
_cell.length_c   1.000
_cell.angle_alpha   90.00
_cell.angle_beta   90.00
_cell.angle_gamma   90.00
#
_symmetry.space_group_name_H-M   'P 1'
#
loop_
_entity.id
_entity.type
_entity.pdbx_description
1 polymer ?
#
loop_
_entity_poly.entity_id
_entity_poly.type
_entity_poly.pdbx_seq_one_letter_code
_entity_poly.pdbx_strand_id
1 'polypeptide(L)'
;MFFSTLQIRELTYILQNFSRSSIILIDGLCQNTDPDEVEYLNWAICEALLEHKAFTFLATNRYELTSLASFYPNVEKHKRMTITKEGMKTEREIGKILMIQYKY
;
A
#
# COMPACT_ATOMS: atom_id res chain seq x y z
N MET A 1 -8.26 21.66 -3.61
CA MET A 1 -8.51 20.39 -2.91
C MET A 1 -9.51 19.55 -3.70
N PHE A 2 -9.08 19.02 -4.86
CA PHE A 2 -9.85 17.98 -5.55
C PHE A 2 -9.13 16.68 -5.23
N PHE A 3 -9.60 15.98 -4.21
CA PHE A 3 -9.41 14.53 -4.18
C PHE A 3 -9.83 14.01 -5.55
N SER A 4 -8.97 13.28 -6.25
CA SER A 4 -9.33 12.68 -7.55
C SER A 4 -10.50 11.72 -7.31
N THR A 5 -11.72 12.21 -7.52
CA THR A 5 -12.99 11.54 -7.21
C THR A 5 -13.09 10.16 -7.85
N LEU A 6 -12.40 9.96 -8.99
CA LEU A 6 -12.25 8.68 -9.65
C LEU A 6 -11.54 7.64 -8.79
N GLN A 7 -10.37 7.96 -8.23
CA GLN A 7 -9.58 7.02 -7.42
C GLN A 7 -10.34 6.61 -6.16
N ILE A 8 -10.96 7.58 -5.47
CA ILE A 8 -11.77 7.29 -4.28
C ILE A 8 -12.97 6.42 -4.64
N ARG A 9 -13.61 6.65 -5.78
CA ARG A 9 -14.73 5.82 -6.24
C ARG A 9 -14.29 4.38 -6.53
N GLU A 10 -13.14 4.20 -7.19
CA GLU A 10 -12.58 2.86 -7.47
C GLU A 10 -12.21 2.13 -6.17
N LEU A 11 -11.56 2.83 -5.23
CA LEU A 11 -11.25 2.28 -3.90
C LEU A 11 -12.52 1.90 -3.13
N THR A 12 -13.54 2.77 -3.15
CA THR A 12 -14.83 2.49 -2.51
C THR A 12 -15.47 1.24 -3.11
N TYR A 13 -15.42 1.08 -4.43
CA TYR A 13 -15.94 -0.12 -5.09
C TYR A 13 -15.20 -1.39 -4.65
N ILE A 14 -13.87 -1.34 -4.58
CA ILE A 14 -13.06 -2.47 -4.08
C ILE A 14 -13.45 -2.79 -2.63
N LEU A 15 -13.46 -1.78 -1.75
CA LEU A 15 -13.78 -1.94 -0.32
C LEU A 15 -15.21 -2.44 -0.07
N GLN A 16 -16.15 -2.20 -0.97
CA GLN A 16 -17.52 -2.70 -0.85
C GLN A 16 -17.71 -4.13 -1.37
N ASN A 17 -16.85 -4.61 -2.26
CA ASN A 17 -17.08 -5.86 -2.99
C ASN A 17 -16.02 -6.95 -2.74
N PHE A 18 -14.95 -6.63 -2.05
CA PHE A 18 -13.90 -7.61 -1.79
C PHE A 18 -14.32 -8.65 -0.75
N SER A 19 -13.65 -9.80 -0.80
CA SER A 19 -13.83 -10.90 0.13
C SER A 19 -12.48 -11.37 0.64
N ARG A 20 -12.48 -12.24 1.65
CA ARG A 20 -11.26 -12.91 2.14
C ARG A 20 -10.53 -13.73 1.05
N SER A 21 -11.25 -14.17 0.01
CA SER A 21 -10.67 -14.91 -1.12
C SER A 21 -10.15 -14.02 -2.24
N SER A 22 -10.34 -12.71 -2.14
CA SER A 22 -9.92 -11.75 -3.15
C SER A 22 -8.42 -11.44 -3.02
N ILE A 23 -7.75 -11.33 -4.16
CA ILE A 23 -6.41 -10.75 -4.27
C ILE A 23 -6.58 -9.30 -4.73
N ILE A 24 -6.10 -8.37 -3.93
CA ILE A 24 -6.21 -6.93 -4.17
C ILE A 24 -4.83 -6.41 -4.57
N LEU A 25 -4.76 -5.72 -5.70
CA LEU A 25 -3.55 -5.09 -6.21
C LEU A 25 -3.78 -3.58 -6.30
N ILE A 26 -2.98 -2.82 -5.57
CA ILE A 26 -3.04 -1.35 -5.55
C ILE A 26 -1.67 -0.82 -5.91
N ASP A 27 -1.59 -0.02 -6.96
CA ASP A 27 -0.38 0.71 -7.36
C ASP A 27 -0.61 2.21 -7.19
N GLY A 28 0.07 2.81 -6.20
CA GLY A 28 0.01 4.25 -5.97
C GLY A 28 -1.28 4.75 -5.30
N LEU A 29 -1.58 4.28 -4.09
CA LEU A 29 -2.75 4.72 -3.31
C LEU A 29 -2.72 6.24 -3.04
N CYS A 30 -3.69 6.96 -3.62
CA CYS A 30 -3.85 8.41 -3.49
C CYS A 30 -2.56 9.22 -3.77
N GLN A 31 -1.68 8.72 -4.65
CA GLN A 31 -0.35 9.29 -4.84
C GLN A 31 -0.33 10.73 -5.39
N ASN A 32 -1.41 11.14 -6.07
CA ASN A 32 -1.53 12.46 -6.69
C ASN A 32 -2.20 13.51 -5.77
N THR A 33 -2.59 13.11 -4.56
CA THR A 33 -3.19 14.01 -3.57
C THR A 33 -2.13 14.44 -2.56
N ASP A 34 -2.31 15.60 -1.96
CA ASP A 34 -1.45 16.11 -0.90
C ASP A 34 -1.20 15.03 0.18
N PRO A 35 0.06 14.73 0.51
CA PRO A 35 0.39 13.73 1.50
C PRO A 35 -0.29 13.92 2.85
N ASP A 36 -0.36 15.17 3.32
CA ASP A 36 -0.88 15.50 4.65
C ASP A 36 -2.40 15.36 4.70
N GLU A 37 -3.09 15.57 3.57
CA GLU A 37 -4.55 15.42 3.47
C GLU A 37 -5.00 13.95 3.45
N VAL A 38 -4.15 13.03 2.98
CA VAL A 38 -4.54 11.62 2.73
C VAL A 38 -3.78 10.60 3.56
N GLU A 39 -2.87 11.03 4.44
CA GLU A 39 -2.12 10.12 5.32
C GLU A 39 -3.07 9.23 6.15
N TYR A 40 -3.96 9.86 6.92
CA TYR A 40 -4.93 9.15 7.77
C TYR A 40 -5.92 8.31 6.96
N LEU A 41 -6.33 8.79 5.78
CA LEU A 41 -7.22 8.04 4.89
C LEU A 41 -6.54 6.77 4.38
N ASN A 42 -5.29 6.88 3.91
CA ASN A 42 -4.55 5.73 3.40
C ASN A 42 -4.30 4.69 4.49
N TRP A 43 -4.03 5.14 5.72
CA TRP A 43 -3.94 4.28 6.90
C TRP A 43 -5.25 3.53 7.16
N ALA A 44 -6.37 4.25 7.25
CA ALA A 44 -7.69 3.65 7.49
C ALA A 44 -8.08 2.63 6.41
N ILE A 45 -7.74 2.89 5.14
CA ILE A 45 -7.95 1.93 4.04
C ILE A 45 -7.12 0.66 4.26
N CYS A 46 -5.85 0.78 4.63
CA CYS A 46 -4.99 -0.37 4.91
C CYS A 46 -5.51 -1.19 6.10
N GLU A 47 -6.01 -0.52 7.15
CA GLU A 47 -6.64 -1.18 8.30
C GLU A 47 -7.90 -1.94 7.91
N ALA A 48 -8.78 -1.37 7.08
CA ALA A 48 -9.97 -2.06 6.60
C ALA A 48 -9.60 -3.33 5.80
N LEU A 49 -8.60 -3.24 4.92
CA LEU A 49 -8.12 -4.38 4.14
C LEU A 49 -7.53 -5.49 5.04
N LEU A 50 -6.84 -5.10 6.11
CA LEU A 50 -6.32 -5.98 7.16
C LEU A 50 -7.44 -6.69 7.94
N GLU A 51 -8.44 -5.95 8.39
CA GLU A 51 -9.56 -6.46 9.19
C GLU A 51 -10.36 -7.53 8.44
N HIS A 52 -10.61 -7.29 7.16
CA HIS A 52 -11.34 -8.22 6.29
C HIS A 52 -10.48 -9.38 5.75
N LYS A 53 -9.20 -9.47 6.16
CA LYS A 53 -8.27 -10.56 5.85
C LYS A 53 -8.06 -10.82 4.35
N ALA A 54 -8.15 -9.78 3.53
CA ALA A 54 -7.94 -9.90 2.11
C ALA A 54 -6.46 -9.84 1.75
N PHE A 55 -6.03 -10.66 0.82
CA PHE A 55 -4.64 -10.71 0.39
C PHE A 55 -4.34 -9.49 -0.48
N THR A 56 -3.51 -8.57 0.00
CA THR A 56 -3.31 -7.28 -0.67
C THR A 56 -1.83 -7.01 -0.96
N PHE A 57 -1.52 -6.61 -2.19
CA PHE A 57 -0.27 -5.97 -2.55
C PHE A 57 -0.50 -4.49 -2.77
N LEU A 58 0.24 -3.67 -2.04
CA LEU A 58 0.20 -2.22 -2.16
C LEU A 58 1.60 -1.72 -2.55
N ALA A 59 1.76 -1.28 -3.79
CA ALA A 59 2.94 -0.54 -4.21
C ALA A 59 2.76 0.94 -3.87
N THR A 60 3.69 1.50 -3.10
CA THR A 60 3.66 2.89 -2.65
C THR A 60 5.06 3.50 -2.59
N ASN A 61 5.15 4.80 -2.88
CA ASN A 61 6.35 5.59 -2.65
C ASN A 61 6.35 6.28 -1.27
N ARG A 62 5.28 6.10 -0.48
CA ARG A 62 5.08 6.78 0.80
C ARG A 62 5.73 6.04 1.95
N TYR A 63 6.45 6.77 2.78
CA TYR A 63 7.26 6.20 3.86
C TYR A 63 6.39 5.86 5.07
N GLU A 64 5.40 6.71 5.32
CA GLU A 64 4.43 6.66 6.42
C GLU A 64 3.65 5.35 6.39
N LEU A 65 3.20 4.95 5.19
CA LEU A 65 2.49 3.69 4.98
C LEU A 65 3.36 2.45 5.23
N THR A 66 4.68 2.58 5.10
CA THR A 66 5.56 1.43 5.39
C THR A 66 5.80 1.21 6.87
N SER A 67 5.41 2.18 7.71
CA SER A 67 5.43 2.02 9.17
C SER A 67 4.34 1.07 9.65
N LEU A 68 3.27 0.82 8.87
CA LEU A 68 2.25 -0.19 9.20
C LEU A 68 2.85 -1.58 9.52
N ALA A 69 3.94 -1.95 8.85
CA ALA A 69 4.65 -3.22 9.10
C ALA A 69 5.19 -3.34 10.54
N SER A 70 5.42 -2.22 11.22
CA SER A 70 5.84 -2.20 12.63
C SER A 70 4.68 -2.33 13.61
N PHE A 71 3.46 -1.98 13.20
CA PHE A 71 2.26 -2.01 14.05
C PHE A 71 1.47 -3.31 13.91
N TYR A 72 1.45 -3.90 12.72
CA TYR A 72 0.67 -5.11 12.43
C TYR A 72 1.58 -6.26 11.99
N PRO A 73 1.60 -7.40 12.71
CA PRO A 73 2.49 -8.52 12.38
C PRO A 73 2.15 -9.21 11.05
N ASN A 74 0.95 -8.97 10.52
CA ASN A 74 0.46 -9.49 9.26
C ASN A 74 0.84 -8.60 8.05
N VAL A 75 1.65 -7.57 8.27
CA VAL A 75 2.10 -6.65 7.24
C VAL A 75 3.60 -6.81 7.05
N GLU A 76 4.00 -7.17 5.85
CA GLU A 76 5.39 -7.32 5.46
C GLU A 76 5.80 -6.19 4.51
N LYS A 77 6.92 -5.54 4.82
CA LYS A 77 7.50 -4.48 3.99
C LYS A 77 8.57 -5.06 3.08
N HIS A 78 8.38 -4.88 1.77
CA HIS A 78 9.34 -5.26 0.73
C HIS A 78 9.89 -4.01 0.04
N LYS A 79 11.19 -4.02 -0.28
CA LYS A 79 11.85 -2.93 -1.00
C LYS A 79 12.39 -3.46 -2.32
N ARG A 80 12.17 -2.71 -3.41
CA ARG A 80 12.78 -3.03 -4.70
C ARG A 80 14.23 -2.54 -4.70
N MET A 81 15.17 -3.45 -4.93
CA MET A 81 16.57 -3.10 -5.15
C MET A 81 16.85 -2.95 -6.65
N THR A 82 17.56 -1.89 -7.04
CA THR A 82 18.08 -1.74 -8.39
C THR A 82 19.58 -1.98 -8.37
N ILE A 83 20.06 -2.92 -9.20
CA ILE A 83 21.49 -3.21 -9.31
C ILE A 83 22.03 -2.37 -10.47
N THR A 84 22.94 -1.44 -10.18
CA THR A 84 23.72 -0.72 -11.20
C THR A 84 24.91 -1.57 -11.65
N LYS A 85 25.31 -1.44 -12.92
CA LYS A 85 26.28 -2.31 -13.61
C LYS A 85 27.72 -2.31 -13.03
N GLU A 86 28.01 -1.57 -11.96
CA GLU A 86 29.33 -1.50 -11.33
C GLU A 86 29.51 -2.39 -10.09
N GLY A 87 28.56 -3.29 -9.79
CA GLY A 87 28.68 -4.19 -8.63
C GLY A 87 28.48 -3.51 -7.27
N MET A 88 28.35 -2.18 -7.24
CA MET A 88 27.87 -1.45 -6.08
C MET A 88 26.34 -1.56 -6.00
N LYS A 89 25.84 -2.34 -5.03
CA LYS A 89 24.42 -2.32 -4.65
C LYS A 89 24.09 -0.92 -4.14
N THR A 90 23.57 -0.08 -5.02
CA THR A 90 23.02 1.20 -4.58
C THR A 90 21.58 0.92 -4.17
N GLU A 91 21.28 0.94 -2.87
CA GLU A 91 19.90 0.96 -2.39
C GLU A 91 19.25 2.30 -2.80
N ARG A 92 18.88 2.43 -4.06
CA ARG A 92 17.88 3.42 -4.44
C ARG A 92 16.53 2.85 -4.02
N GLU A 93 15.89 3.46 -3.02
CA GLU A 93 14.52 3.14 -2.60
C GLU A 93 13.54 3.55 -3.73
N ILE A 94 13.52 2.79 -4.83
CA ILE A 94 12.60 3.08 -5.94
C ILE A 94 11.35 2.19 -5.77
N GLY A 95 10.44 2.66 -4.94
CA GLY A 95 9.14 2.03 -4.68
C GLY A 95 9.20 0.96 -3.57
N LYS A 96 8.26 1.06 -2.63
CA LYS A 96 8.08 0.12 -1.54
C LYS A 96 6.81 -0.68 -1.81
N ILE A 97 6.89 -1.98 -1.63
CA ILE A 97 5.73 -2.87 -1.75
C ILE A 97 5.37 -3.29 -0.33
N LEU A 98 4.19 -2.89 0.11
CA LEU A 98 3.59 -3.41 1.32
C LEU A 98 2.79 -4.65 0.92
N MET A 99 3.17 -5.78 1.48
CA MET A 99 2.37 -7.00 1.39
C MET A 99 1.57 -7.13 2.67
N ILE A 100 0.26 -7.14 2.54
CA ILE A 100 -0.65 -7.44 3.64
C ILE A 100 -1.05 -8.90 3.47
N GLN A 101 -0.47 -9.76 4.31
CA GLN A 101 -0.70 -11.20 4.27
C GLN A 101 -1.21 -11.68 5.63
N TYR A 102 -2.36 -12.34 5.63
CA TYR A 102 -2.84 -13.03 6.81
C TYR A 102 -2.16 -14.41 6.90
N LYS A 103 -1.33 -14.63 7.93
CA LYS A 103 -0.85 -15.99 8.28
C LYS A 103 -1.96 -16.73 9.03
N TYR A 104 -2.20 -17.98 8.64
CA TYR A 104 -3.13 -18.90 9.31
C TYR A 104 -2.53 -19.45 10.60
#